data_AF-A0A507WBS1-F1
#
_entry.id   AF-A0A507WBS1-F1
#
_cell.length_a   1.000
_cell.length_b   1.000
_cell.length_c   1.000
_cell.angle_alpha   90.00
_cell.angle_beta   90.00
_cell.angle_gamma   90.00
#
_symmetry.space_group_name_H-M   'P 1'
#
loop_
_entity.id
_entity.type
_entity.pdbx_description
1 polymer ?
#
loop_
_entity_poly.entity_id
_entity_poly.type
_entity_poly.pdbx_seq_one_letter_code
_entity_poly.pdbx_strand_id
1 'polypeptide(L)'
;MNRLLELCLPRLLTREQYLQRLDEAGDIPVFVLKPRHLSELPNNLSDTAALQTVLLAKLRGKPPVKNKPTGSSIAFFRAGIQSSLKSRSVIVRKLYMALPEMLEIAIPDGFETNDKRDKKIGISGYKIFKIYVQDEQHRYLVKIKVDVPDLGEDGQTIRADGYYYHGIEEIKQMS
;
A
#
# COMPACT_ATOMS: atom_id res chain seq x y z
N MET A 1 -37.18 -15.21 -21.60
CA MET A 1 -37.04 -14.20 -20.54
C MET A 1 -35.90 -14.61 -19.62
N ASN A 2 -34.81 -13.81 -19.65
CA ASN A 2 -33.64 -13.74 -18.75
C ASN A 2 -32.82 -15.02 -18.49
N ARG A 3 -31.96 -15.47 -19.42
CA ARG A 3 -30.52 -15.12 -19.53
C ARG A 3 -30.08 -13.77 -18.94
N LEU A 4 -29.36 -13.81 -17.81
CA LEU A 4 -28.16 -13.04 -17.48
C LEU A 4 -27.86 -13.18 -15.99
N LEU A 5 -26.79 -13.94 -15.68
CA LEU A 5 -25.90 -13.86 -14.50
C LEU A 5 -25.15 -15.19 -14.23
N GLU A 6 -25.04 -16.09 -15.22
CA GLU A 6 -23.93 -17.05 -15.32
C GLU A 6 -22.72 -16.44 -16.06
N LEU A 7 -22.28 -15.26 -15.63
CA LEU A 7 -21.00 -14.70 -16.08
C LEU A 7 -20.11 -14.48 -14.86
N CYS A 8 -18.86 -14.88 -15.04
CA CYS A 8 -17.70 -14.57 -14.23
C CYS A 8 -17.44 -15.50 -13.04
N LEU A 9 -16.74 -16.62 -13.31
CA LEU A 9 -15.39 -16.88 -12.79
C LEU A 9 -14.92 -18.29 -13.20
N PRO A 10 -13.93 -18.44 -14.10
CA PRO A 10 -13.20 -19.69 -14.15
C PRO A 10 -12.32 -19.76 -12.89
N ARG A 11 -12.54 -20.78 -12.05
CA ARG A 11 -11.52 -21.23 -11.09
C ARG A 11 -10.23 -21.54 -11.86
N LEU A 12 -9.10 -21.24 -11.22
CA LEU A 12 -7.72 -21.68 -11.54
C LEU A 12 -6.86 -20.72 -12.39
N LEU A 13 -6.70 -19.47 -11.94
CA LEU A 13 -5.41 -18.80 -12.10
C LEU A 13 -4.71 -18.85 -10.73
N THR A 14 -3.46 -19.27 -10.71
CA THR A 14 -2.61 -19.00 -9.54
C THR A 14 -2.48 -17.48 -9.39
N ARG A 15 -2.18 -17.00 -8.18
CA ARG A 15 -2.02 -15.56 -7.90
C ARG A 15 -1.04 -14.90 -8.90
N GLU A 16 0.05 -15.58 -9.21
CA GLU A 16 1.03 -15.11 -10.20
C GLU A 16 0.44 -14.99 -11.60
N GLN A 17 -0.36 -15.96 -12.04
CA GLN A 17 -1.03 -15.93 -13.35
C GLN A 17 -2.11 -14.85 -13.45
N TYR A 18 -2.83 -14.57 -12.36
CA TYR A 18 -3.80 -13.47 -12.33
C TYR A 18 -3.11 -12.11 -12.46
N LEU A 19 -2.02 -11.92 -11.73
CA LEU A 19 -1.23 -10.68 -11.79
C LEU A 19 -0.54 -10.51 -13.13
N GLN A 20 -0.01 -11.59 -13.68
CA GLN A 20 0.60 -11.57 -15.00
C GLN A 20 -0.44 -11.26 -16.07
N ARG A 21 -1.70 -11.72 -15.93
CA ARG A 21 -2.78 -11.31 -16.83
C ARG A 21 -3.19 -9.85 -16.67
N LEU A 22 -3.27 -9.34 -15.45
CA LEU A 22 -3.52 -7.91 -15.23
C LEU A 22 -2.37 -7.06 -15.78
N ASP A 23 -1.14 -7.54 -15.69
CA ASP A 23 0.03 -6.89 -16.27
C ASP A 23 -0.01 -6.91 -17.81
N GLU A 24 -0.24 -8.08 -18.41
CA GLU A 24 -0.37 -8.30 -19.86
C GLU A 24 -1.56 -7.54 -20.46
N ALA A 25 -2.65 -7.37 -19.70
CA ALA A 25 -3.82 -6.59 -20.09
C ALA A 25 -3.62 -5.07 -19.88
N GLY A 26 -2.59 -4.65 -19.14
CA GLY A 26 -2.38 -3.25 -18.76
C GLY A 26 -3.33 -2.74 -17.67
N ASP A 27 -3.97 -3.63 -16.93
CA ASP A 27 -4.98 -3.34 -15.91
C ASP A 27 -4.38 -2.95 -14.55
N ILE A 28 -3.07 -3.16 -14.33
CA ILE A 28 -2.37 -2.60 -13.17
C ILE A 28 -2.02 -1.14 -13.45
N PRO A 29 -2.53 -0.17 -12.66
CA PRO A 29 -2.25 1.24 -12.90
C PRO A 29 -0.77 1.55 -12.73
N VAL A 30 -0.30 2.47 -13.57
CA VAL A 30 1.06 3.00 -13.53
C VAL A 30 1.02 4.39 -12.89
N PHE A 31 1.72 4.52 -11.78
CA PHE A 31 1.99 5.80 -11.14
C PHE A 31 3.34 6.34 -11.60
N VAL A 32 3.35 7.58 -12.09
CA VAL A 32 4.59 8.26 -12.51
C VAL A 32 5.15 9.07 -11.36
N LEU A 33 6.35 8.72 -10.90
CA LEU A 33 7.05 9.41 -9.82
C LEU A 33 7.59 10.75 -10.32
N LYS A 34 6.88 11.83 -9.98
CA LYS A 34 7.24 13.21 -10.34
C LYS A 34 8.28 13.84 -9.39
N PRO A 35 9.05 14.84 -9.85
CA PRO A 35 10.03 15.56 -9.02
C PRO A 35 9.47 16.17 -7.73
N ARG A 36 8.20 16.62 -7.75
CA ARG A 36 7.51 17.16 -6.55
C ARG A 36 7.43 16.19 -5.38
N HIS A 37 7.46 14.88 -5.65
CA HIS A 37 7.43 13.87 -4.58
C HIS A 37 8.81 13.72 -3.93
N LEU A 38 9.87 14.19 -4.61
CA LEU A 38 11.25 14.07 -4.18
C LEU A 38 11.78 15.34 -3.53
N SER A 39 11.22 16.51 -3.89
CA SER A 39 11.71 17.83 -3.46
C SER A 39 11.69 18.07 -1.95
N GLU A 40 10.86 17.32 -1.22
CA GLU A 40 10.71 17.46 0.24
C GLU A 40 11.43 16.35 1.03
N LEU A 41 12.06 15.39 0.33
CA LEU A 41 12.81 14.33 0.98
C LEU A 41 14.15 14.86 1.49
N PRO A 42 14.67 14.31 2.60
CA PRO A 42 16.01 14.65 3.06
C PRO A 42 17.07 14.23 2.03
N ASN A 43 18.13 15.04 1.88
CA ASN A 43 19.24 14.75 0.97
C ASN A 43 19.87 13.37 1.23
N ASN A 44 19.92 12.96 2.50
CA ASN A 44 20.37 11.63 2.88
C ASN A 44 19.19 10.73 3.23
N LEU A 45 18.75 9.92 2.26
CA LEU A 45 17.67 8.95 2.46
C LEU A 45 18.02 7.81 3.42
N SER A 46 19.29 7.60 3.79
CA SER A 46 19.65 6.62 4.82
C SER A 46 19.35 7.10 6.24
N ASP A 47 19.25 8.43 6.45
CA ASP A 47 18.85 9.02 7.72
C ASP A 47 17.38 8.76 8.00
N THR A 48 17.14 7.72 8.79
CA THR A 48 15.80 7.26 9.14
C THR A 48 15.08 8.26 10.05
N ALA A 49 15.81 8.99 10.89
CA ALA A 49 15.20 9.97 11.80
C ALA A 49 14.74 11.23 11.05
N ALA A 50 15.57 11.72 10.12
CA ALA A 50 15.20 12.83 9.24
C ALA A 50 13.99 12.46 8.37
N LEU A 51 14.03 11.28 7.73
CA LEU A 51 12.92 10.80 6.91
C LEU A 51 11.63 10.61 7.73
N GLN A 52 11.73 10.04 8.92
CA GLN A 52 10.58 9.91 9.83
C GLN A 52 9.95 11.27 10.17
N THR A 53 10.78 12.29 10.43
CA THR A 53 10.30 13.63 10.77
C THR A 53 9.51 14.25 9.62
N VAL A 54 10.05 14.17 8.40
CA VAL A 54 9.37 14.64 7.18
C VAL A 54 8.04 13.92 6.98
N LEU A 55 8.03 12.59 7.05
CA LEU A 55 6.82 11.80 6.80
C LEU A 55 5.75 12.00 7.86
N LEU A 56 6.14 12.11 9.14
CA LEU A 56 5.20 12.44 10.19
C LEU A 56 4.61 13.84 9.99
N ALA A 57 5.40 14.84 9.59
CA ALA A 57 4.87 16.17 9.31
C ALA A 57 3.90 16.20 8.12
N LYS A 58 4.16 15.37 7.10
CA LYS A 58 3.40 15.38 5.83
C LYS A 58 2.19 14.47 5.83
N LEU A 59 2.26 13.31 6.49
CA LEU A 59 1.22 12.28 6.42
C LEU A 59 0.34 12.25 7.67
N ARG A 60 0.85 12.63 8.84
CA ARG A 60 0.06 12.62 10.07
C ARG A 60 -1.04 13.67 9.99
N GLY A 61 -2.28 13.27 10.26
CA GLY A 61 -3.42 14.18 10.27
C GLY A 61 -3.91 14.56 8.87
N LYS A 62 -3.32 14.01 7.80
CA LYS A 62 -3.98 14.05 6.48
C LYS A 62 -5.33 13.33 6.56
N PRO A 63 -6.35 13.82 5.84
CA PRO A 63 -7.59 13.07 5.67
C PRO A 63 -7.31 11.66 5.14
N PRO A 64 -8.11 10.65 5.51
CA PRO A 64 -8.00 9.32 4.94
C PRO A 64 -8.06 9.36 3.41
N VAL A 65 -7.15 8.63 2.77
CA VAL A 65 -7.14 8.44 1.31
C VAL A 65 -8.21 7.44 0.95
N LYS A 66 -9.10 7.79 0.02
CA LYS A 66 -10.08 6.86 -0.52
C LYS A 66 -9.48 6.10 -1.70
N ASN A 67 -9.26 4.79 -1.53
CA ASN A 67 -8.85 3.92 -2.63
C ASN A 67 -10.02 3.75 -3.60
N LYS A 68 -9.85 4.16 -4.86
CA LYS A 68 -10.91 4.12 -5.88
C LYS A 68 -11.39 2.70 -6.20
N PRO A 69 -10.52 1.70 -6.40
CA PRO A 69 -10.97 0.34 -6.72
C PRO A 69 -11.81 -0.33 -5.63
N THR A 70 -11.49 -0.09 -4.35
CA THR A 70 -12.16 -0.79 -3.23
C THR A 70 -13.14 0.08 -2.46
N GLY A 71 -13.12 1.40 -2.64
CA GLY A 71 -13.84 2.37 -1.81
C GLY A 71 -13.29 2.52 -0.39
N SER A 72 -12.23 1.81 -0.02
CA SER A 72 -11.67 1.81 1.34
C SER A 72 -11.05 3.16 1.70
N SER A 73 -11.33 3.66 2.91
CA SER A 73 -10.65 4.82 3.50
C SER A 73 -9.41 4.38 4.27
N ILE A 74 -8.24 4.89 3.88
CA ILE A 74 -6.93 4.52 4.42
C ILE A 74 -6.28 5.73 5.08
N ALA A 75 -6.07 5.65 6.38
CA ALA A 75 -5.47 6.72 7.17
C ALA A 75 -3.99 6.45 7.51
N PHE A 76 -3.25 7.51 7.79
CA PHE A 76 -1.84 7.43 8.17
C PHE A 76 -1.65 7.67 9.66
N PHE A 77 -1.11 6.68 10.35
CA PHE A 77 -0.86 6.75 11.78
C PHE A 77 0.63 6.72 12.08
N ARG A 78 1.01 7.37 13.19
CA ARG A 78 2.41 7.47 13.63
C ARG A 78 3.09 6.10 13.70
N ALA A 79 2.45 5.12 14.35
CA ALA A 79 3.00 3.78 14.50
C ALA A 79 3.23 3.09 13.15
N GLY A 80 2.29 3.23 12.21
CA GLY A 80 2.40 2.71 10.85
C GLY A 80 3.59 3.32 10.09
N ILE A 81 3.68 4.65 10.07
CA ILE A 81 4.80 5.40 9.46
C ILE A 81 6.14 4.95 10.06
N GLN A 82 6.25 4.90 11.38
CA GLN A 82 7.49 4.48 12.06
C GLN A 82 7.86 3.03 11.71
N SER A 83 6.89 2.13 11.67
CA SER A 83 7.14 0.72 11.33
C SER A 83 7.55 0.53 9.87
N SER A 84 7.02 1.35 8.96
CA SER A 84 7.29 1.28 7.53
C SER A 84 8.75 1.57 7.19
N LEU A 85 9.41 2.42 7.99
CA LEU A 85 10.74 2.96 7.72
C LEU A 85 11.90 1.99 7.97
N LYS A 86 11.58 0.74 8.36
CA LYS A 86 12.56 -0.33 8.52
C LYS A 86 13.23 -0.73 7.21
N SER A 87 12.58 -0.49 6.06
CA SER A 87 13.19 -0.73 4.75
C SER A 87 14.37 0.20 4.51
N ARG A 88 15.49 -0.35 4.02
CA ARG A 88 16.68 0.41 3.61
C ARG A 88 16.75 0.66 2.11
N SER A 89 15.78 0.17 1.32
CA SER A 89 15.74 0.41 -0.12
C SER A 89 15.52 1.90 -0.41
N VAL A 90 16.43 2.49 -1.18
CA VAL A 90 16.40 3.90 -1.56
C VAL A 90 15.14 4.21 -2.37
N ILE A 91 14.76 3.34 -3.31
CA ILE A 91 13.55 3.53 -4.11
C ILE A 91 12.32 3.49 -3.21
N VAL A 92 12.19 2.50 -2.32
CA VAL A 92 11.06 2.45 -1.35
C VAL A 92 10.96 3.74 -0.53
N ARG A 93 12.10 4.28 -0.08
CA ARG A 93 12.14 5.54 0.67
C ARG A 93 11.70 6.75 -0.14
N LYS A 94 11.97 6.78 -1.45
CA LYS A 94 11.45 7.82 -2.37
C LYS A 94 9.92 7.78 -2.51
N LEU A 95 9.33 6.59 -2.42
CA LEU A 95 7.90 6.39 -2.66
C LEU A 95 6.99 6.87 -1.53
N TYR A 96 7.49 7.06 -0.30
CA TYR A 96 6.63 7.44 0.82
C TYR A 96 5.88 8.76 0.60
N MET A 97 6.48 9.72 -0.11
CA MET A 97 5.82 10.99 -0.41
C MET A 97 4.72 10.86 -1.49
N ALA A 98 4.87 9.90 -2.39
CA ALA A 98 3.88 9.56 -3.41
C ALA A 98 2.77 8.62 -2.91
N LEU A 99 2.96 8.02 -1.74
CA LEU A 99 2.11 6.98 -1.20
C LEU A 99 0.60 7.32 -1.15
N PRO A 100 0.15 8.54 -0.79
CA PRO A 100 -1.26 8.88 -0.85
C PRO A 100 -1.86 8.76 -2.27
N GLU A 101 -1.16 9.28 -3.28
CA GLU A 101 -1.60 9.22 -4.68
C GLU A 101 -1.54 7.77 -5.20
N MET A 102 -0.51 7.01 -4.80
CA MET A 102 -0.40 5.60 -5.14
C MET A 102 -1.56 4.79 -4.53
N LEU A 103 -1.89 4.99 -3.26
CA LEU A 103 -2.97 4.29 -2.57
C LEU A 103 -4.35 4.63 -3.14
N GLU A 104 -4.54 5.81 -3.74
CA GLU A 104 -5.81 6.18 -4.36
C GLU A 104 -6.16 5.27 -5.55
N ILE A 105 -5.15 4.78 -6.28
CA ILE A 105 -5.33 4.00 -7.51
C ILE A 105 -4.86 2.55 -7.42
N ALA A 106 -4.03 2.20 -6.43
CA ALA A 106 -3.50 0.85 -6.29
C ALA A 106 -4.60 -0.21 -6.22
N ILE A 107 -4.36 -1.36 -6.84
CA ILE A 107 -5.33 -2.45 -6.93
C ILE A 107 -5.17 -3.43 -5.77
N PRO A 108 -6.26 -4.01 -5.24
CA PRO A 108 -6.18 -5.04 -4.22
C PRO A 108 -5.53 -6.32 -4.79
N ASP A 109 -4.61 -6.91 -4.04
CA ASP A 109 -3.84 -8.11 -4.43
C ASP A 109 -4.00 -9.27 -3.44
N GLY A 110 -4.52 -9.01 -2.24
CA GLY A 110 -4.82 -10.07 -1.27
C GLY A 110 -4.75 -9.60 0.17
N PHE A 111 -4.59 -10.56 1.07
CA PHE A 111 -4.51 -10.35 2.50
C PHE A 111 -3.40 -11.22 3.11
N GLU A 112 -2.57 -10.63 3.96
CA GLU A 112 -1.57 -11.34 4.75
C GLU A 112 -2.03 -11.39 6.20
N THR A 113 -2.19 -12.60 6.76
CA THR A 113 -2.53 -12.76 8.17
C THR A 113 -1.37 -12.30 9.05
N ASN A 114 -1.70 -11.63 10.15
CA ASN A 114 -0.74 -11.40 11.21
C ASN A 114 -0.80 -12.60 12.15
N ASP A 115 0.22 -13.46 12.15
CA ASP A 115 0.27 -14.72 12.93
C ASP A 115 0.37 -14.50 14.46
N LYS A 116 -0.07 -13.34 14.96
CA LYS A 116 -0.13 -12.95 16.38
C LYS A 116 1.17 -13.16 17.17
N ARG A 117 2.34 -13.22 16.51
CA ARG A 117 3.66 -13.27 17.17
C ARG A 117 3.95 -11.94 17.87
N ASP A 118 3.46 -11.79 19.10
CA ASP A 118 3.83 -10.89 20.21
C ASP A 118 4.06 -9.38 19.98
N LYS A 119 4.03 -8.85 18.76
CA LYS A 119 4.48 -7.46 18.49
C LYS A 119 3.44 -6.51 17.89
N LYS A 120 2.21 -6.96 17.65
CA LYS A 120 1.15 -6.13 17.02
C LYS A 120 -0.26 -6.50 17.49
N ILE A 121 -0.52 -6.33 18.78
CA ILE A 121 -1.86 -6.46 19.38
C ILE A 121 -2.82 -5.49 18.66
N GLY A 122 -4.01 -5.96 18.29
CA GLY A 122 -5.07 -5.15 17.65
C GLY A 122 -4.97 -4.98 16.14
N ILE A 123 -4.19 -5.81 15.43
CA ILE A 123 -4.17 -5.90 13.96
C ILE A 123 -4.41 -7.35 13.54
N SER A 124 -5.47 -7.59 12.77
CA SER A 124 -5.85 -8.92 12.26
C SER A 124 -4.95 -9.37 11.10
N GLY A 125 -4.45 -8.42 10.31
CA GLY A 125 -3.56 -8.68 9.19
C GLY A 125 -3.34 -7.44 8.34
N TYR A 126 -2.91 -7.65 7.10
CA TYR A 126 -2.60 -6.58 6.16
C TYR A 126 -3.36 -6.81 4.86
N LYS A 127 -4.16 -5.83 4.44
CA LYS A 127 -4.59 -5.74 3.04
C LYS A 127 -3.38 -5.39 2.19
N ILE A 128 -3.22 -6.12 1.10
CA ILE A 128 -2.14 -5.95 0.15
C ILE A 128 -2.69 -5.24 -1.08
N PHE A 129 -2.05 -4.15 -1.45
CA PHE A 129 -2.29 -3.45 -2.70
C PHE A 129 -1.06 -3.51 -3.59
N LYS A 130 -1.26 -3.43 -4.90
CA LYS A 130 -0.20 -3.38 -5.90
C LYS A 130 -0.38 -2.22 -6.86
N ILE A 131 0.75 -1.72 -7.34
CA ILE A 131 0.79 -0.65 -8.33
C ILE A 131 2.14 -0.69 -9.06
N TYR A 132 2.15 -0.34 -10.34
CA TYR A 132 3.39 -0.03 -11.01
C TYR A 132 3.83 1.39 -10.69
N VAL A 133 5.09 1.57 -10.32
CA VAL A 133 5.70 2.90 -10.22
C VAL A 133 6.75 3.03 -11.28
N GLN A 134 6.68 4.12 -12.03
CA GLN A 134 7.67 4.46 -13.04
C GLN A 134 8.42 5.73 -12.61
N ASP A 135 9.74 5.67 -12.54
CA ASP A 135 10.60 6.84 -12.47
C ASP A 135 11.20 7.15 -13.86
N GLU A 136 12.20 8.02 -13.93
CA GLU A 136 12.82 8.42 -15.20
C GLU A 136 13.50 7.26 -15.95
N GLN A 137 13.91 6.21 -15.23
CA GLN A 137 14.78 5.17 -15.76
C GLN A 137 14.16 3.78 -15.71
N HIS A 138 13.25 3.54 -14.76
CA HIS A 138 12.81 2.18 -14.43
C HIS A 138 11.33 2.13 -14.09
N ARG A 139 10.77 0.92 -14.25
CA ARG A 139 9.45 0.56 -13.73
C ARG A 139 9.59 -0.47 -12.61
N TYR A 140 8.86 -0.27 -11.53
CA TYR A 140 8.86 -1.10 -10.34
C TYR A 140 7.46 -1.62 -10.06
N LEU A 141 7.34 -2.91 -9.74
CA LEU A 141 6.12 -3.42 -9.13
C LEU A 141 6.20 -3.21 -7.62
N VAL A 142 5.30 -2.39 -7.08
CA VAL A 142 5.30 -1.99 -5.68
C VAL A 142 4.14 -2.63 -4.95
N LYS A 143 4.43 -3.20 -3.78
CA LYS A 143 3.46 -3.73 -2.83
C LYS A 143 3.25 -2.74 -1.71
N ILE A 144 1.99 -2.48 -1.38
CA ILE A 144 1.62 -1.61 -0.27
C ILE A 144 0.83 -2.45 0.73
N LYS A 145 1.32 -2.50 1.97
CA LYS A 145 0.67 -3.18 3.09
C LYS A 145 -0.10 -2.17 3.92
N VAL A 146 -1.35 -2.49 4.19
CA VAL A 146 -2.25 -1.67 4.97
C VAL A 146 -2.83 -2.51 6.10
N ASP A 147 -2.49 -2.16 7.34
CA ASP A 147 -3.01 -2.75 8.57
C ASP A 147 -4.55 -2.75 8.54
N VAL A 148 -5.11 -3.91 8.87
CA VAL A 148 -6.53 -4.08 9.17
C VAL A 148 -6.65 -4.21 10.69
N PRO A 149 -7.34 -3.29 11.38
CA PRO A 149 -7.53 -3.41 12.82
C PRO A 149 -8.28 -4.71 13.15
N ASP A 150 -7.95 -5.28 14.30
CA ASP A 150 -8.76 -6.36 14.88
C ASP A 150 -10.03 -5.73 15.45
N LEU A 151 -11.19 -6.31 15.14
CA LEU A 151 -12.44 -5.95 15.80
C LEU A 151 -12.40 -6.68 17.15
N GLY A 152 -12.42 -5.96 18.27
CA GLY A 152 -12.49 -6.59 19.59
C GLY A 152 -13.77 -7.43 19.73
N GLU A 153 -13.88 -8.22 20.80
CA GLU A 153 -15.06 -9.05 21.09
C GLU A 153 -16.36 -8.22 21.12
N ASP A 154 -16.26 -6.93 21.42
CA ASP A 154 -17.35 -5.97 21.51
C ASP A 154 -17.70 -5.31 20.15
N GLY A 155 -17.05 -5.73 19.05
CA GLY A 155 -17.19 -5.13 17.72
C GLY A 155 -16.59 -3.73 17.57
N GLN A 156 -16.02 -3.17 18.64
CA GLN A 156 -15.35 -1.87 18.61
C GLN A 156 -13.86 -2.03 18.28
N THR A 157 -13.37 -1.23 17.34
CA THR A 157 -11.94 -1.12 17.05
C THR A 157 -11.27 -0.24 18.10
N ILE A 158 -10.11 -0.65 18.64
CA ILE A 158 -9.28 0.19 19.55
C ILE A 158 -8.74 1.43 18.81
N ARG A 159 -8.85 1.47 17.48
CA ARG A 159 -8.46 2.56 16.61
C ARG A 159 -9.70 3.00 15.83
N ALA A 160 -10.07 4.27 15.92
CA ALA A 160 -11.28 4.79 15.29
C ALA A 160 -11.24 4.55 13.77
N ASP A 161 -12.20 3.77 13.29
CA ASP A 161 -12.67 3.65 11.90
C ASP A 161 -11.61 3.81 10.81
N GLY A 162 -10.92 2.73 10.44
CA GLY A 162 -10.25 2.69 9.14
C GLY A 162 -9.07 1.74 9.00
N TYR A 163 -8.64 1.59 7.76
CA TYR A 163 -7.42 0.90 7.37
C TYR A 163 -6.22 1.81 7.63
N TYR A 164 -5.08 1.26 8.07
CA TYR A 164 -3.90 2.07 8.38
C TYR A 164 -2.68 1.67 7.57
N TYR A 165 -1.96 2.63 7.02
CA TYR A 165 -0.74 2.31 6.27
C TYR A 165 0.33 1.64 7.15
N HIS A 166 0.85 0.49 6.68
CA HIS A 166 1.89 -0.27 7.37
C HIS A 166 3.27 -0.15 6.71
N GLY A 167 3.33 -0.30 5.38
CA GLY A 167 4.61 -0.38 4.70
C GLY A 167 4.52 -0.47 3.18
N ILE A 168 5.58 -0.06 2.50
CA ILE A 168 5.82 -0.28 1.08
C ILE A 168 6.94 -1.31 0.98
N GLU A 169 6.73 -2.33 0.16
CA GLU A 169 7.73 -3.33 -0.22
C GLU A 169 7.90 -3.28 -1.74
N GLU A 170 9.14 -3.27 -2.20
CA GLU A 170 9.46 -3.45 -3.61
C GLU A 170 9.38 -4.95 -3.94
N ILE A 171 8.64 -5.32 -4.98
CA ILE A 171 8.54 -6.72 -5.39
C ILE A 171 9.55 -7.03 -6.49
N LYS A 172 9.73 -6.12 -7.46
CA LYS A 172 10.62 -6.35 -8.60
C LYS A 172 10.85 -5.07 -9.43
N GLN A 173 12.08 -4.82 -9.84
CA GLN A 173 12.40 -3.90 -10.94
C GLN A 173 12.13 -4.63 -12.27
N MET A 174 11.37 -4.00 -13.16
CA MET A 174 11.08 -4.51 -14.51
C MET A 174 12.08 -3.86 -15.48
N SER A 175 12.74 -4.70 -16.27
CA SER A 175 13.67 -4.31 -17.35
C SER A 175 12.92 -3.76 -18.55
#